data_AF-A0A3M1NDM4-F1
#
_entry.id   AF-A0A3M1NDM4-F1
#
_cell.length_a   1.000
_cell.length_b   1.000
_cell.length_c   1.000
_cell.angle_alpha   90.00
_cell.angle_beta   90.00
_cell.angle_gamma   90.00
#
_symmetry.space_group_name_H-M   'P 1'
#
loop_
_entity.id
_entity.type
_entity.pdbx_description
1 polymer ?
#
loop_
_entity_poly.entity_id
_entity_poly.type
_entity_poly.pdbx_seq_one_letter_code
_entity_poly.pdbx_strand_id
1 'polypeptide(L)'
;MRFGWRAPVCLAKALLWLGSVQAQYVLIPMDETQTQHLRAYGLVYGLLMRGVPVDWLLNYRGGSFAFLENGWAAAELERRGIVYQPLSLAEYGQILTYLSRPEVNMDVVRLEKAPRIAV
;
A
#
# COMPACT_ATOMS: atom_id res chain seq x y z
N MET A 1 -53.06 28.12 -34.99
CA MET A 1 -52.61 26.72 -35.02
C MET A 1 -51.13 26.67 -34.66
N ARG A 2 -50.77 25.69 -33.83
CA ARG A 2 -49.46 25.44 -33.22
C ARG A 2 -48.36 25.25 -34.26
N PHE A 3 -47.10 25.60 -33.95
CA PHE A 3 -45.96 24.68 -34.09
C PHE A 3 -44.76 25.25 -33.34
N GLY A 4 -44.46 24.63 -32.19
CA GLY A 4 -43.36 25.02 -31.32
C GLY A 4 -42.03 24.46 -31.83
N TRP A 5 -41.03 25.34 -31.91
CA TRP A 5 -39.62 24.93 -31.98
C TRP A 5 -39.10 24.72 -30.55
N ARG A 6 -39.01 23.47 -30.12
CA ARG A 6 -38.12 23.06 -29.02
C ARG A 6 -37.48 21.73 -29.41
N ALA A 7 -36.25 21.79 -29.87
CA ALA A 7 -35.32 20.67 -30.00
C ALA A 7 -33.93 21.18 -29.56
N PRO A 8 -33.00 20.30 -29.15
CA PRO A 8 -32.99 19.62 -27.86
C PRO A 8 -31.76 20.04 -27.05
N VAL A 9 -31.93 20.45 -25.79
CA VAL A 9 -30.82 20.64 -24.84
C VAL A 9 -30.46 19.28 -24.26
N CYS A 10 -29.81 18.41 -25.04
CA CYS A 10 -29.41 17.07 -24.55
C CYS A 10 -27.98 16.64 -24.89
N LEU A 11 -27.16 17.44 -25.57
CA LEU A 11 -25.76 17.07 -25.84
C LEU A 11 -24.82 18.19 -25.40
N ALA A 12 -24.20 18.10 -24.22
CA ALA A 12 -22.85 18.63 -23.93
C ALA A 12 -22.48 18.58 -22.42
N LYS A 13 -22.79 17.50 -21.69
CA LYS A 13 -22.25 17.31 -20.33
C LYS A 13 -21.83 15.86 -20.06
N ALA A 14 -21.01 15.30 -20.95
CA ALA A 14 -20.15 14.17 -20.59
C ALA A 14 -18.82 14.73 -20.07
N LEU A 15 -18.83 15.31 -18.87
CA LEU A 15 -17.62 15.71 -18.16
C LEU A 15 -16.98 14.43 -17.58
N LEU A 16 -15.88 13.99 -18.18
CA LEU A 16 -15.09 12.86 -17.73
C LEU A 16 -14.59 13.11 -16.30
N TRP A 17 -15.18 12.41 -15.32
CA TRP A 17 -14.61 12.29 -13.98
C TRP A 17 -13.38 11.36 -14.05
N LEU A 18 -12.22 11.93 -14.36
CA LEU A 18 -10.95 11.24 -14.19
C LEU A 18 -10.64 11.21 -12.68
N GLY A 19 -11.07 10.15 -12.00
CA GLY A 19 -10.64 9.89 -10.63
C GLY A 19 -9.13 9.72 -10.60
N SER A 20 -8.44 10.49 -9.77
CA SER A 20 -7.00 10.33 -9.55
C SER A 20 -6.76 9.03 -8.78
N VAL A 21 -6.22 8.01 -9.44
CA VAL A 21 -5.64 6.85 -8.76
C VAL A 21 -4.31 7.30 -8.18
N GLN A 22 -4.29 7.62 -6.89
CA GLN A 22 -3.08 7.95 -6.19
C GLN A 22 -2.43 6.64 -5.71
N ALA A 23 -1.17 6.42 -6.08
CA ALA A 23 -0.40 5.31 -5.53
C ALA A 23 -0.22 5.56 -4.03
N GLN A 24 -0.65 4.59 -3.22
CA GLN A 24 -0.49 4.61 -1.77
C GLN A 24 0.49 3.52 -1.35
N TYR A 25 1.25 3.80 -0.30
CA TYR A 25 2.00 2.77 0.41
C TYR A 25 1.08 2.09 1.42
N VAL A 26 1.40 0.85 1.74
CA VAL A 26 0.81 0.13 2.88
C VAL A 26 1.92 -0.14 3.87
N LEU A 27 1.68 0.21 5.14
CA LEU A 27 2.50 -0.18 6.27
C LEU A 27 1.81 -1.31 7.03
N ILE A 28 2.48 -2.44 7.16
CA ILE A 28 2.08 -3.52 8.06
C ILE A 28 2.91 -3.38 9.35
N PRO A 29 2.29 -2.92 10.45
CA PRO A 29 2.98 -2.91 11.73
C PRO A 29 3.24 -4.34 12.22
N MET A 30 4.38 -4.52 12.90
CA MET A 30 4.81 -5.79 13.48
C MET A 30 5.06 -5.68 14.98
N ASP A 31 4.68 -4.55 15.59
CA ASP A 31 4.58 -4.35 17.03
C ASP A 31 3.34 -5.07 17.60
N GLU A 32 3.04 -4.86 18.88
CA GLU A 32 1.94 -5.50 19.62
C GLU A 32 0.55 -5.25 19.03
N THR A 33 0.40 -4.28 18.12
CA THR A 33 -0.88 -4.03 17.43
C THR A 33 -1.23 -5.13 16.42
N GLN A 34 -0.26 -5.95 16.01
CA GLN A 34 -0.45 -6.98 15.00
C GLN A 34 -0.76 -8.34 15.63
N THR A 35 -2.00 -8.78 15.56
CA THR A 35 -2.37 -10.12 16.05
C THR A 35 -2.01 -11.26 15.08
N GLN A 36 -1.80 -10.93 13.79
CA GLN A 36 -1.62 -11.91 12.72
C GLN A 36 -0.20 -11.90 12.11
N HIS A 37 0.86 -11.82 12.93
CA HIS A 37 2.25 -11.71 12.47
C HIS A 37 2.66 -12.77 11.43
N LEU A 38 2.38 -14.06 11.68
CA LEU A 38 2.73 -15.12 10.72
C LEU A 38 2.01 -14.98 9.37
N ARG A 39 0.77 -14.45 9.39
CA ARG A 39 0.04 -14.17 8.15
C ARG A 39 0.64 -12.97 7.42
N ALA A 40 1.07 -11.94 8.15
CA ALA A 40 1.79 -10.80 7.59
C ALA A 40 3.08 -11.24 6.88
N TYR A 41 3.91 -12.07 7.53
CA TYR A 41 5.09 -12.67 6.87
C TYR A 41 4.72 -13.46 5.61
N GLY A 42 3.66 -14.28 5.67
CA GLY A 42 3.18 -15.02 4.52
C GLY A 42 2.69 -14.13 3.36
N LEU A 43 2.09 -12.97 3.69
CA LEU A 43 1.71 -11.98 2.68
C LEU A 43 2.94 -11.32 2.06
N VAL A 44 3.91 -10.90 2.87
CA VAL A 44 5.19 -10.33 2.39
C VAL A 44 5.92 -11.31 1.48
N TYR A 45 6.00 -12.58 1.86
CA TYR A 45 6.53 -13.63 0.99
C TYR A 45 5.75 -13.73 -0.33
N GLY A 46 4.42 -13.70 -0.26
CA GLY A 46 3.55 -13.72 -1.45
C GLY A 46 3.73 -12.52 -2.39
N LEU A 47 4.02 -11.33 -1.85
CA LEU A 47 4.39 -10.13 -2.60
C LEU A 47 5.73 -10.32 -3.32
N LEU A 48 6.76 -10.76 -2.60
CA LEU A 48 8.09 -11.00 -3.16
C LEU A 48 8.08 -12.08 -4.26
N MET A 49 7.26 -13.13 -4.09
CA MET A 49 7.05 -14.15 -5.12
C MET A 49 6.39 -13.60 -6.40
N ARG A 50 5.63 -12.50 -6.29
CA ARG A 50 5.01 -11.77 -7.40
C ARG A 50 5.92 -10.66 -7.96
N GLY A 51 7.15 -10.55 -7.47
CA GLY A 51 8.08 -9.50 -7.86
C GLY A 51 7.71 -8.12 -7.33
N VAL A 52 6.83 -8.04 -6.32
CA VAL A 52 6.53 -6.79 -5.64
C VAL A 52 7.56 -6.58 -4.54
N PRO A 53 8.42 -5.55 -4.64
CA PRO A 53 9.42 -5.30 -3.64
C PRO A 53 8.79 -4.74 -2.36
N VAL A 54 9.39 -5.10 -1.22
CA VAL A 54 8.92 -4.75 0.12
C VAL A 54 10.07 -4.17 0.92
N ASP A 55 9.83 -3.06 1.60
CA ASP A 55 10.77 -2.46 2.53
C ASP A 55 10.56 -3.04 3.92
N TRP A 56 11.60 -3.64 4.47
CA TRP A 56 11.64 -4.09 5.86
C TRP A 56 12.26 -2.98 6.72
N LEU A 57 11.44 -2.42 7.60
CA LEU A 57 11.80 -1.29 8.45
C LEU A 57 12.35 -1.83 9.78
N LEU A 58 13.66 -2.01 9.84
CA LEU A 58 14.36 -2.60 10.99
C LEU A 58 14.14 -1.78 12.26
N ASN A 59 13.75 -2.45 13.34
CA ASN A 59 13.45 -1.85 14.66
C ASN A 59 12.37 -0.76 14.66
N TYR A 60 11.74 -0.45 13.54
CA TYR A 60 10.60 0.45 13.46
C TYR A 60 9.31 -0.34 13.65
N ARG A 61 8.56 -0.02 14.71
CA ARG A 61 7.27 -0.65 15.02
C ARG A 61 7.33 -2.19 14.91
N GLY A 62 8.31 -2.78 15.62
CA GLY A 62 8.51 -4.24 15.67
C GLY A 62 9.11 -4.88 14.41
N GLY A 63 9.75 -4.10 13.52
CA GLY A 63 10.27 -4.63 12.25
C GLY A 63 9.22 -4.63 11.16
N SER A 64 8.52 -3.51 11.00
CA SER A 64 7.38 -3.35 10.09
C SER A 64 7.74 -3.58 8.62
N PHE A 65 6.73 -3.85 7.81
CA PHE A 65 6.88 -3.95 6.36
C PHE A 65 6.15 -2.81 5.66
N ALA A 66 6.75 -2.25 4.62
CA ALA A 66 6.09 -1.27 3.76
C ALA A 66 6.22 -1.66 2.27
N PHE A 67 5.17 -1.45 1.50
CA PHE A 67 5.20 -1.71 0.06
C PHE A 67 4.19 -0.81 -0.68
N LEU A 68 4.38 -0.67 -1.99
CA LEU A 68 3.42 0.02 -2.85
C LEU A 68 2.19 -0.85 -3.07
N GLU A 69 1.02 -0.27 -2.84
CA GLU A 69 -0.21 -1.04 -2.89
C GLU A 69 -0.51 -1.56 -4.30
N ASN A 70 -0.93 -2.81 -4.37
CA ASN A 70 -1.48 -3.44 -5.55
C ASN A 70 -2.76 -4.18 -5.16
N GLY A 71 -3.82 -4.10 -5.97
CA GLY A 71 -5.15 -4.61 -5.55
C GLY A 71 -5.19 -6.09 -5.13
N TRP A 72 -4.18 -6.90 -5.46
CA TRP A 72 -4.04 -8.25 -4.89
C TRP A 72 -3.74 -8.23 -3.38
N ALA A 73 -2.88 -7.33 -2.92
CA ALA A 73 -2.49 -7.22 -1.52
C ALA A 73 -3.59 -6.65 -0.63
N ALA A 74 -4.35 -5.62 -1.05
CA ALA A 74 -5.54 -5.16 -0.32
C ALA A 74 -6.52 -6.28 0.01
N ALA A 75 -6.90 -7.07 -1.01
CA ALA A 75 -7.81 -8.20 -0.82
C ALA A 75 -7.24 -9.23 0.18
N GLU A 76 -5.92 -9.44 0.12
CA GLU A 76 -5.25 -10.43 0.94
C GLU A 76 -5.08 -9.98 2.41
N LEU A 77 -4.83 -8.70 2.63
CA LEU A 77 -4.78 -8.07 3.96
C LEU A 77 -6.11 -8.24 4.68
N GLU A 78 -7.21 -7.86 4.03
CA GLU A 78 -8.57 -7.99 4.58
C GLU A 78 -8.92 -9.44 4.86
N ARG A 79 -8.76 -10.33 3.86
CA ARG A 79 -9.11 -11.74 3.97
C ARG A 79 -8.35 -12.47 5.08
N ARG A 80 -7.11 -12.06 5.36
CA ARG A 80 -6.26 -12.66 6.40
C ARG A 80 -6.40 -11.99 7.76
N GLY A 81 -7.12 -10.86 7.85
CA GLY A 81 -7.25 -10.07 9.08
C GLY A 81 -5.92 -9.48 9.55
N ILE A 82 -5.04 -9.11 8.61
CA ILE A 82 -3.75 -8.49 8.93
C ILE A 82 -4.00 -7.02 9.23
N VAL A 83 -3.47 -6.51 10.34
CA VAL A 83 -3.53 -5.07 10.64
C VAL A 83 -2.60 -4.34 9.66
N TYR A 84 -3.09 -3.27 9.03
CA TYR A 84 -2.32 -2.44 8.12
C TYR A 84 -2.77 -0.98 8.19
N GLN A 85 -1.90 -0.10 7.72
CA GLN A 85 -2.14 1.34 7.63
C GLN A 85 -1.83 1.80 6.19
N PRO A 86 -2.80 2.38 5.47
CA PRO A 86 -2.52 3.07 4.22
C PRO A 86 -1.74 4.36 4.52
N LEU A 87 -0.71 4.63 3.71
CA LEU A 87 0.13 5.82 3.80
C LEU A 87 0.18 6.51 2.44
N SER A 88 0.10 7.83 2.46
CA SER A 88 0.49 8.65 1.32
C SER A 88 2.00 8.55 1.08
N LEU A 89 2.45 8.91 -0.12
CA LEU A 89 3.87 9.03 -0.44
C LEU A 89 4.61 9.98 0.52
N ALA A 90 3.95 11.07 0.95
CA ALA A 90 4.54 12.05 1.86
C ALA A 90 4.74 11.47 3.26
N GLU A 91 3.75 10.76 3.81
CA GLU A 91 3.85 10.10 5.12
C GLU A 91 4.93 9.01 5.10
N TYR A 92 4.99 8.22 4.03
CA TYR A 92 6.03 7.21 3.88
C TYR A 92 7.43 7.84 3.79
N GLY A 93 7.58 8.94 3.05
CA GLY A 93 8.84 9.70 2.97
C GLY A 93 9.28 10.29 4.33
N GLN A 94 8.34 10.70 5.18
CA GLN A 94 8.64 11.14 6.54
C GLN A 94 9.16 9.99 7.42
N ILE A 95 8.58 8.79 7.28
CA ILE A 95 9.08 7.59 7.95
C ILE A 95 10.53 7.33 7.51
N LEU A 96 10.79 7.27 6.20
CA LEU A 96 12.16 7.05 5.69
C LEU A 96 13.17 8.09 6.21
N THR A 97 12.76 9.36 6.24
CA THR A 97 13.60 10.44 6.77
C THR A 97 13.91 10.22 8.25
N TYR A 98 12.92 9.79 9.04
CA TYR A 98 13.13 9.47 10.45
C TYR A 98 14.09 8.29 10.64
N LEU A 99 13.93 7.23 9.85
CA LEU A 99 14.78 6.02 9.94
C LEU A 99 16.23 6.29 9.53
N SER A 100 16.47 7.25 8.64
CA SER A 100 17.82 7.62 8.19
C SER A 100 18.66 8.39 9.22
N ARG A 101 18.10 8.76 10.37
CA ARG A 101 18.81 9.55 11.38
C ARG A 101 19.89 8.71 12.08
N PRO A 102 21.15 9.17 12.14
CA PRO A 102 22.24 8.38 12.73
C PRO A 102 22.06 8.09 14.22
N GLU A 103 21.26 8.89 14.93
CA GLU A 103 20.97 8.72 16.34
C GLU A 103 19.89 7.66 16.65
N VAL A 104 19.17 7.14 15.65
CA VAL A 104 18.18 6.07 15.85
C VAL A 104 18.77 4.72 15.44
N ASN A 105 18.54 3.68 16.23
CA ASN A 105 18.95 2.31 15.90
C ASN A 105 17.92 1.64 14.97
N MET A 106 17.68 2.24 13.82
CA MET A 106 16.72 1.77 12.81
C MET A 106 17.33 1.88 11.41
N ASP A 107 16.80 1.09 10.47
CA ASP A 107 17.27 1.10 9.07
C ASP A 107 16.18 0.54 8.14
N VAL A 108 16.38 0.66 6.83
CA VAL A 108 15.47 0.15 5.80
C VAL A 108 16.19 -0.83 4.90
N VAL A 109 15.73 -2.08 4.90
CA VAL A 109 16.22 -3.12 3.99
C VAL A 109 15.21 -3.37 2.89
N ARG A 110 15.59 -3.09 1.64
CA ARG A 110 14.79 -3.39 0.44
C ARG A 110 14.85 -4.89 0.15
N LEU A 111 13.70 -5.55 0.16
CA LEU A 111 13.53 -6.95 -0.24
C LEU A 111 12.97 -6.99 -1.67
N GLU A 112 13.71 -7.58 -2.61
CA GLU A 112 13.30 -7.64 -4.02
C GLU A 112 12.92 -9.05 -4.48
N LYS A 113 13.42 -10.09 -3.81
CA LYS A 113 13.17 -11.49 -4.16
C LYS A 113 12.83 -12.28 -2.92
N ALA A 114 11.93 -13.24 -3.08
CA ALA A 114 11.61 -14.17 -2.02
C ALA A 114 12.87 -15.01 -1.68
N PRO A 115 13.21 -15.18 -0.39
CA PRO A 115 14.33 -16.03 -0.01
C PRO A 115 14.05 -17.48 -0.43
N ARG A 116 15.07 -18.17 -0.93
CA ARG A 116 14.97 -19.61 -1.18
C ARG A 116 14.90 -20.30 0.17
N ILE A 117 13.82 -21.01 0.44
CA ILE A 117 13.69 -21.81 1.65
C ILE A 117 14.60 -23.03 1.47
N ALA A 118 15.77 -23.01 2.13
CA ALA A 118 16.59 -24.18 2.32
C ALA A 118 16.22 -24.79 3.67
N VAL A 119 15.25 -25.71 3.70
CA VAL A 119 15.05 -26.61 4.83
C VAL A 119 15.44 -28.01 4.39
#